data_AF-A0A1J9PQY7-F1
#
_entry.id   AF-A0A1J9PQY7-F1
#
_cell.length_a   1.000
_cell.length_b   1.000
_cell.length_c   1.000
_cell.angle_alpha   90.00
_cell.angle_beta   90.00
_cell.angle_gamma   90.00
#
_symmetry.space_group_name_H-M   'P 1'
#
loop_
_entity.id
_entity.type
_entity.pdbx_description
1 polymer ?
#
loop_
_entity_poly.entity_id
_entity_poly.type
_entity_poly.pdbx_seq_one_letter_code
_entity_poly.pdbx_strand_id
1 'polypeptide(L)'
;MSPNQPLFLASIGNPPPRWHKTLHSAGHILLRALAHHLDAPLQPMAPYSLPTHPPPRDYPGPYTARTQLPHTRTPLTLWQSPTLMNVSGPTLVRTYEKWCAEKGVAVGGVVGTTRTKTNAAAVGANIINEDRQCQPTQMSNETKLAKDNINNINDTKPIPLNLILLHDDLELSPGKLSVRRGGASLSARGHNGIKSVVNSLVKAGILTAPRGAGKKKKAGSGGGIGDAGLIDPTRFQLTRIGVGIGRPASREPEEVAEYVLGRMPDRQVEVTEGLVEDLVRILEKEVGMMTGGDI
;
A
#
# COMPACT_ATOMS: atom_id res chain seq x y z
N MET A 1 -17.62 -8.88 14.21
CA MET A 1 -16.81 -7.80 13.60
C MET A 1 -15.96 -8.42 12.51
N SER A 2 -16.03 -7.94 11.28
CA SER A 2 -15.04 -8.32 10.26
C SER A 2 -13.65 -7.94 10.78
N PRO A 3 -12.61 -8.78 10.59
CA PRO A 3 -11.26 -8.42 11.00
C PRO A 3 -10.84 -7.14 10.28
N ASN A 4 -10.37 -6.13 11.03
CA ASN A 4 -9.87 -4.90 10.44
C ASN A 4 -8.74 -5.24 9.47
N GLN A 5 -8.94 -4.89 8.20
CA GLN A 5 -7.96 -5.19 7.17
C GLN A 5 -6.64 -4.49 7.51
N PRO A 6 -5.51 -5.21 7.51
CA PRO A 6 -4.23 -4.62 7.87
C PRO A 6 -3.84 -3.54 6.86
N LEU A 7 -3.19 -2.48 7.34
CA LEU A 7 -2.79 -1.32 6.57
C LEU A 7 -1.26 -1.29 6.39
N PHE A 8 -0.80 -0.96 5.19
CA PHE A 8 0.62 -0.79 4.86
C PHE A 8 0.92 0.69 4.57
N LEU A 9 1.62 1.35 5.50
CA LEU A 9 2.08 2.72 5.33
C LEU A 9 3.52 2.72 4.81
N ALA A 10 3.68 3.05 3.53
CA ALA A 10 4.96 3.13 2.85
C ALA A 10 5.44 4.57 2.76
N SER A 11 6.68 4.85 3.17
CA SER A 11 7.29 6.15 2.97
C SER A 11 8.45 6.10 1.97
N ILE A 12 8.44 7.07 1.05
CA ILE A 12 9.50 7.29 0.07
C ILE A 12 10.29 8.56 0.42
N GLY A 13 11.58 8.51 0.15
CA GLY A 13 12.59 9.45 0.61
C GLY A 13 13.97 8.91 0.26
N ASN A 14 15.02 9.72 0.36
CA ASN A 14 16.36 9.24 0.05
C ASN A 14 17.02 8.61 1.30
N PRO A 15 17.73 7.48 1.15
CA PRO A 15 18.41 6.83 2.27
C PRO A 15 19.60 7.66 2.80
N PRO A 16 20.07 7.35 4.03
CA PRO A 16 21.31 7.89 4.56
C PRO A 16 22.54 7.48 3.73
N PRO A 17 23.71 8.12 3.94
CA PRO A 17 23.97 9.21 4.90
C PRO A 17 23.76 10.62 4.33
N ARG A 18 23.75 10.79 3.01
CA ARG A 18 23.83 12.12 2.39
C ARG A 18 22.49 12.85 2.27
N TRP A 19 21.39 12.13 2.07
CA TRP A 19 20.10 12.73 1.71
C TRP A 19 18.92 12.35 2.63
N HIS A 20 19.20 11.81 3.82
CA HIS A 20 18.14 11.37 4.73
C HIS A 20 17.46 12.50 5.53
N LYS A 21 18.11 13.67 5.64
CA LYS A 21 17.58 14.87 6.32
C LYS A 21 17.26 16.00 5.35
N THR A 22 16.92 15.67 4.11
CA THR A 22 16.57 16.66 3.09
C THR A 22 15.05 16.87 3.05
N LEU A 23 14.60 17.94 2.38
CA LEU A 23 13.17 18.17 2.17
C LEU A 23 12.50 16.98 1.46
N HIS A 24 13.21 16.33 0.54
CA HIS A 24 12.74 15.12 -0.15
C HIS A 24 12.56 13.89 0.76
N SER A 25 13.01 13.95 2.01
CA SER A 25 12.88 12.88 2.99
C SER A 25 11.86 13.22 4.08
N ALA A 26 11.01 14.24 3.87
CA ALA A 26 9.95 14.66 4.80
C ALA A 26 9.02 13.49 5.19
N GLY A 27 8.71 12.60 4.25
CA GLY A 27 7.95 11.39 4.54
C GLY A 27 8.67 10.46 5.52
N HIS A 28 9.98 10.25 5.37
CA HIS A 28 10.78 9.42 6.27
C HIS A 28 10.86 10.02 7.68
N ILE A 29 11.00 11.35 7.78
CA ILE A 29 11.01 12.09 9.04
C ILE A 29 9.69 11.85 9.79
N LEU A 30 8.56 12.12 9.14
CA LEU A 30 7.24 11.93 9.76
C LEU A 30 6.95 10.45 10.08
N LEU A 31 7.36 9.51 9.21
CA LEU A 31 7.21 8.08 9.47
C LEU A 31 7.96 7.65 10.75
N ARG A 32 9.17 8.16 10.95
CA ARG A 32 9.98 7.86 12.16
C ARG A 32 9.34 8.47 13.41
N ALA A 33 8.87 9.70 13.33
CA ALA A 33 8.14 10.34 14.43
C ALA A 33 6.87 9.54 14.80
N LEU A 34 6.11 9.10 13.79
CA LEU A 34 4.94 8.23 13.99
C LEU A 34 5.33 6.90 14.66
N ALA A 35 6.41 6.26 14.18
CA ALA A 35 6.90 5.01 14.74
C ALA A 35 7.25 5.14 16.23
N HIS A 36 7.87 6.25 16.62
CA HIS A 36 8.15 6.56 18.03
C HIS A 36 6.88 6.82 18.83
N HIS A 37 5.94 7.61 18.30
CA HIS A 37 4.67 7.91 18.96
C HIS A 37 3.79 6.67 19.19
N LEU A 38 3.89 5.66 18.31
CA LEU A 38 3.17 4.40 18.42
C LEU A 38 3.97 3.29 19.14
N ASP A 39 5.03 3.65 19.88
CA ASP A 39 5.93 2.73 20.60
C ASP A 39 6.44 1.56 19.74
N ALA A 40 6.67 1.83 18.45
CA ALA A 40 7.04 0.83 17.45
C ALA A 40 8.24 1.30 16.62
N PRO A 41 9.43 1.44 17.21
CA PRO A 41 10.60 1.96 16.52
C PRO A 41 10.98 1.09 15.32
N LEU A 42 11.29 1.76 14.21
CA LEU A 42 11.67 1.13 12.95
C LEU A 42 12.94 0.26 13.07
N GLN A 43 12.85 -0.99 12.62
CA GLN A 43 13.93 -1.98 12.62
C GLN A 43 14.32 -2.39 11.18
N PRO A 44 15.59 -2.74 10.91
CA PRO A 44 16.01 -3.20 9.60
C PRO A 44 15.40 -4.57 9.25
N MET A 45 14.95 -4.75 8.01
CA MET A 45 14.42 -6.04 7.52
C MET A 45 15.52 -6.98 7.01
N ALA A 46 15.43 -8.28 7.34
CA ALA A 46 16.31 -9.31 6.77
C ALA A 46 16.14 -9.44 5.24
N PRO A 47 17.21 -9.78 4.47
CA PRO A 47 18.56 -10.17 4.89
C PRO A 47 19.49 -8.97 5.21
N TYR A 48 18.97 -7.75 5.23
CA TYR A 48 19.71 -6.53 5.54
C TYR A 48 19.90 -6.31 7.05
N SER A 49 19.45 -7.25 7.88
CA SER A 49 19.74 -7.28 9.32
C SER A 49 21.23 -7.59 9.50
N LEU A 50 22.00 -6.58 9.89
CA LEU A 50 23.43 -6.72 10.19
C LEU A 50 23.63 -7.55 11.48
N PRO A 51 24.84 -8.14 11.69
CA PRO A 51 25.19 -8.80 12.95
C PRO A 51 25.25 -7.85 14.14
N THR A 52 25.35 -6.53 13.91
CA THR A 52 25.22 -5.51 14.96
C THR A 52 23.76 -5.20 15.20
N HIS A 53 23.30 -5.42 16.45
CA HIS A 53 21.96 -5.10 16.89
C HIS A 53 22.03 -4.02 17.98
N PRO A 54 21.55 -2.79 17.73
CA PRO A 54 20.89 -2.29 16.51
C PRO A 54 21.86 -2.01 15.35
N PRO A 55 21.37 -1.90 14.10
CA PRO A 55 22.20 -1.51 12.95
C PRO A 55 22.81 -0.12 13.14
N PRO A 56 23.90 0.23 12.43
CA PRO A 56 24.42 1.59 12.38
C PRO A 56 23.33 2.58 11.98
N ARG A 57 23.32 3.78 12.58
CA ARG A 57 22.31 4.82 12.33
C ARG A 57 22.15 5.19 10.85
N ASP A 58 23.22 5.06 10.06
CA ASP A 58 23.27 5.42 8.64
C ASP A 58 23.07 4.24 7.69
N TYR A 59 22.55 3.11 8.19
CA TYR A 59 22.31 1.95 7.35
C TYR A 59 21.13 2.22 6.39
N PRO A 60 21.26 1.96 5.07
CA PRO A 60 20.21 2.29 4.10
C PRO A 60 19.11 1.22 4.03
N GLY A 61 19.17 0.15 4.84
CA GLY A 61 18.27 -1.00 4.72
C GLY A 61 16.78 -0.65 4.80
N PRO A 62 15.90 -1.49 4.23
CA PRO A 62 14.47 -1.26 4.38
C PRO A 62 14.14 -1.36 5.86
N TYR A 63 13.56 -0.31 6.40
CA TYR A 63 13.14 -0.29 7.80
C TYR A 63 11.66 -0.60 7.89
N THR A 64 11.27 -1.40 8.88
CA THR A 64 9.87 -1.71 9.14
C THR A 64 9.57 -1.73 10.63
N ALA A 65 8.31 -1.47 10.96
CA ALA A 65 7.75 -1.76 12.27
C ALA A 65 6.33 -2.28 12.09
N ARG A 66 5.86 -3.07 13.06
CA ARG A 66 4.48 -3.55 13.13
C ARG A 66 3.87 -3.01 14.41
N THR A 67 2.71 -2.39 14.29
CA THR A 67 1.95 -1.79 15.40
C THR A 67 0.46 -1.85 15.07
N GLN A 68 -0.37 -1.10 15.79
CA GLN A 68 -1.79 -0.94 15.52
C GLN A 68 -2.19 0.53 15.63
N LEU A 69 -3.21 0.92 14.88
CA LEU A 69 -3.83 2.22 15.04
C LEU A 69 -4.52 2.34 16.43
N PRO A 70 -4.39 3.47 17.14
CA PRO A 70 -4.86 3.59 18.53
C PRO A 70 -6.36 3.36 18.74
N HIS A 71 -7.21 3.86 17.85
CA HIS A 71 -8.67 3.81 17.98
C HIS A 71 -9.25 2.58 17.29
N THR A 72 -9.02 2.42 15.99
CA THR A 72 -9.60 1.28 15.27
C THR A 72 -8.91 -0.04 15.61
N ARG A 73 -7.74 -0.04 16.29
CA ARG A 73 -6.92 -1.25 16.52
C ARG A 73 -6.51 -1.96 15.23
N THR A 74 -6.57 -1.25 14.10
CA THR A 74 -6.23 -1.81 12.79
C THR A 74 -4.74 -2.14 12.74
N PRO A 75 -4.35 -3.38 12.38
CA PRO A 75 -2.94 -3.73 12.26
C PRO A 75 -2.25 -2.84 11.24
N LEU A 76 -1.18 -2.17 11.67
CA LEU A 76 -0.43 -1.21 10.86
C LEU A 76 0.99 -1.72 10.66
N THR A 77 1.42 -1.79 9.39
CA THR A 77 2.82 -2.02 9.02
C THR A 77 3.42 -0.72 8.50
N LEU A 78 4.45 -0.25 9.19
CA LEU A 78 5.26 0.88 8.76
C LEU A 78 6.40 0.36 7.89
N TRP A 79 6.67 1.04 6.77
CA TRP A 79 7.77 0.68 5.88
C TRP A 79 8.46 1.92 5.34
N GLN A 80 9.78 1.98 5.49
CA GLN A 80 10.64 3.02 4.94
C GLN A 80 11.42 2.48 3.74
N SER A 81 11.31 3.16 2.59
CA SER A 81 12.08 2.82 1.40
C SER A 81 13.59 2.90 1.63
N PRO A 82 14.36 1.88 1.20
CA PRO A 82 15.82 1.89 1.25
C PRO A 82 16.49 2.48 0.01
N THR A 83 15.71 2.76 -1.05
CA THR A 83 16.24 3.17 -2.34
C THR A 83 16.07 4.67 -2.57
N LEU A 84 16.88 5.21 -3.48
CA LEU A 84 16.76 6.59 -3.95
C LEU A 84 15.35 6.87 -4.49
N MET A 85 14.92 8.13 -4.38
CA MET A 85 13.54 8.51 -4.66
C MET A 85 13.06 8.05 -6.05
N ASN A 86 13.85 8.31 -7.10
CA ASN A 86 13.50 8.00 -8.48
C ASN A 86 13.36 6.50 -8.78
N VAL A 87 13.84 5.62 -7.90
CA VAL A 87 13.81 4.15 -8.03
C VAL A 87 13.15 3.46 -6.84
N SER A 88 12.23 4.16 -6.16
CA SER A 88 11.47 3.64 -5.01
C SER A 88 10.41 2.61 -5.37
N GLY A 89 9.84 2.68 -6.58
CA GLY A 89 8.70 1.87 -6.98
C GLY A 89 8.93 0.35 -6.99
N PRO A 90 9.98 -0.17 -7.65
CA PRO A 90 10.19 -1.62 -7.75
C PRO A 90 10.33 -2.31 -6.39
N THR A 91 11.07 -1.69 -5.46
CA THR A 91 11.28 -2.23 -4.11
C THR A 91 10.00 -2.18 -3.28
N LEU A 92 9.22 -1.10 -3.40
CA LEU A 92 7.93 -0.97 -2.73
C LEU A 92 6.99 -2.08 -3.18
N VAL A 93 6.81 -2.27 -4.50
CA VAL A 93 5.90 -3.29 -5.04
C VAL A 93 6.28 -4.69 -4.58
N ARG A 94 7.55 -5.07 -4.72
CA ARG A 94 8.03 -6.39 -4.27
C ARG A 94 7.76 -6.61 -2.79
N THR A 95 8.00 -5.60 -1.96
CA THR A 95 7.78 -5.69 -0.51
C THR A 95 6.30 -5.78 -0.18
N TYR A 96 5.49 -4.99 -0.86
CA TYR A 96 4.04 -4.95 -0.68
C TYR A 96 3.37 -6.27 -1.08
N GLU A 97 3.72 -6.85 -2.24
CA GLU A 97 3.22 -8.15 -2.67
C GLU A 97 3.58 -9.26 -1.67
N LYS A 98 4.83 -9.27 -1.18
CA LYS A 98 5.26 -10.19 -0.12
C LYS A 98 4.46 -10.00 1.15
N TRP A 99 4.26 -8.76 1.57
CA TRP A 99 3.48 -8.43 2.76
C TRP A 99 2.01 -8.86 2.62
N CYS A 100 1.38 -8.64 1.47
CA CYS A 100 0.02 -9.11 1.18
C CYS A 100 -0.08 -10.62 1.29
N ALA A 101 0.89 -11.36 0.72
CA ALA A 101 0.96 -12.82 0.83
C ALA A 101 1.12 -13.28 2.29
N GLU A 102 1.98 -12.62 3.08
CA GLU A 102 2.16 -12.92 4.51
C GLU A 102 0.90 -12.65 5.35
N LYS A 103 0.12 -11.62 4.99
CA LYS A 103 -1.09 -11.21 5.71
C LYS A 103 -2.36 -11.87 5.21
N GLY A 104 -2.30 -12.66 4.14
CA GLY A 104 -3.48 -13.25 3.51
C GLY A 104 -4.44 -12.20 2.95
N VAL A 105 -3.94 -11.02 2.56
CA VAL A 105 -4.76 -9.95 1.97
C VAL A 105 -4.55 -9.93 0.47
N ALA A 106 -5.62 -9.67 -0.28
CA ALA A 106 -5.54 -9.51 -1.72
C ALA A 106 -4.65 -8.31 -2.09
N VAL A 107 -3.71 -8.54 -2.99
CA VAL A 107 -3.06 -7.45 -3.72
C VAL A 107 -4.13 -6.83 -4.63
N GLY A 108 -4.24 -5.50 -4.66
CA GLY A 108 -5.26 -4.77 -5.43
C GLY A 108 -5.57 -5.41 -6.78
N GLY A 109 -6.85 -5.53 -7.11
CA GLY A 109 -7.32 -6.19 -8.33
C GLY A 109 -7.86 -7.60 -8.14
N VAL A 110 -7.35 -8.38 -7.18
CA VAL A 110 -7.62 -9.82 -7.13
C VAL A 110 -8.49 -10.18 -5.93
N VAL A 111 -9.78 -9.86 -6.00
CA VAL A 111 -10.77 -10.62 -5.22
C VAL A 111 -10.99 -11.93 -5.96
N GLY A 112 -10.59 -13.04 -5.34
CA GLY A 112 -10.93 -14.38 -5.81
C GLY A 112 -9.82 -15.16 -6.52
N THR A 113 -8.68 -15.38 -5.87
CA THR A 113 -7.97 -16.65 -6.04
C THR A 113 -7.42 -17.16 -4.70
N THR A 114 -8.32 -17.56 -3.79
CA THR A 114 -7.97 -18.67 -2.89
C THR A 114 -7.86 -19.94 -3.72
N ARG A 115 -6.76 -20.10 -4.47
CA ARG A 115 -6.22 -21.43 -4.70
C ARG A 115 -5.35 -21.72 -3.49
N THR A 116 -5.95 -22.39 -2.51
CA THR A 116 -5.21 -23.30 -1.65
C THR A 116 -4.39 -24.21 -2.58
N LYS A 117 -3.10 -23.91 -2.76
CA LYS A 117 -2.15 -24.93 -3.15
C LYS A 117 -1.97 -25.82 -1.92
N THR A 118 -2.89 -26.76 -1.74
CA THR A 118 -2.56 -27.95 -0.97
C THR A 118 -1.44 -28.65 -1.71
N ASN A 119 -0.32 -28.86 -1.00
CA ASN A 119 0.76 -29.69 -1.46
C ASN A 119 0.23 -31.10 -1.68
N ALA A 120 -0.04 -31.48 -2.93
CA ALA A 120 -0.26 -32.87 -3.30
C ALA A 120 1.11 -33.57 -3.41
N ALA A 121 1.66 -33.94 -2.27
CA ALA A 121 2.61 -35.05 -2.18
C ALA A 121 1.82 -36.26 -1.67
N ALA A 122 1.12 -36.94 -2.59
CA ALA A 122 0.49 -38.21 -2.31
C ALA A 122 1.52 -39.33 -2.55
N VAL A 123 2.14 -39.77 -1.46
CA VAL A 123 2.74 -41.10 -1.36
C VAL A 123 1.58 -42.08 -1.13
N GLY A 124 1.52 -43.11 -1.96
CA GLY A 124 0.45 -44.10 -1.93
C GLY A 124 0.53 -45.03 -0.72
N ALA A 125 -0.64 -45.49 -0.29
CA ALA A 125 -0.85 -46.85 0.20
C ALA A 125 -2.35 -47.14 0.21
N ASN A 126 -2.69 -48.32 -0.34
CA ASN A 126 -3.99 -48.98 -0.31
C ASN A 126 -4.58 -49.03 1.11
N ILE A 127 -5.91 -48.97 1.22
CA ILE A 127 -6.75 -49.92 1.98
C ILE A 127 -8.20 -49.78 1.50
N ILE A 128 -8.75 -50.94 1.18
CA ILE A 128 -10.13 -51.31 0.83
C ILE A 128 -11.03 -51.29 2.09
N ASN A 129 -12.28 -50.85 1.96
CA ASN A 129 -13.45 -51.61 2.40
C ASN A 129 -14.76 -50.94 1.96
N GLU A 130 -15.60 -51.76 1.32
CA GLU A 130 -17.03 -51.57 1.09
C GLU A 130 -17.77 -51.66 2.44
N ASP A 131 -18.82 -50.85 2.65
CA ASP A 131 -20.21 -51.31 2.77
C ASP A 131 -21.15 -50.32 3.47
N ARG A 132 -22.41 -50.36 3.00
CA ARG A 132 -23.70 -49.89 3.56
C ARG A 132 -24.25 -48.50 3.22
N GLN A 133 -25.23 -48.58 2.30
CA GLN A 133 -26.36 -47.70 2.07
C GLN A 133 -27.24 -47.47 3.32
N CYS A 134 -27.91 -46.32 3.37
CA CYS A 134 -29.35 -46.17 3.68
C CYS A 134 -29.83 -44.71 3.41
N GLN A 135 -30.73 -44.54 2.44
CA GLN A 135 -31.75 -43.48 2.30
C GLN A 135 -33.15 -44.17 2.45
N PRO A 136 -34.34 -43.52 2.47
CA PRO A 136 -34.71 -42.11 2.21
C PRO A 136 -35.81 -41.50 3.15
N THR A 137 -36.02 -40.18 3.15
CA THR A 137 -37.37 -39.53 3.23
C THR A 137 -37.33 -38.07 2.73
N GLN A 138 -38.49 -37.52 2.39
CA GLN A 138 -38.76 -36.61 1.26
C GLN A 138 -38.84 -35.08 1.57
N MET A 139 -38.62 -34.30 0.50
CA MET A 139 -39.26 -33.03 0.05
C MET A 139 -39.31 -31.73 0.91
N SER A 140 -38.51 -30.75 0.42
CA SER A 140 -38.84 -29.35 0.06
C SER A 140 -39.64 -28.43 1.00
N ASN A 141 -39.02 -27.33 1.42
CA ASN A 141 -39.30 -25.95 0.93
C ASN A 141 -38.28 -24.92 1.48
N GLU A 142 -37.54 -24.27 0.57
CA GLU A 142 -37.29 -22.81 0.41
C GLU A 142 -37.67 -21.84 1.57
N THR A 143 -37.00 -20.73 1.93
CA THR A 143 -35.79 -19.95 1.53
C THR A 143 -35.65 -18.79 2.55
N LYS A 144 -34.45 -18.20 2.70
CA LYS A 144 -34.09 -16.79 3.07
C LYS A 144 -33.41 -16.57 4.44
N LEU A 145 -32.40 -15.68 4.39
CA LEU A 145 -31.42 -15.22 5.42
C LEU A 145 -30.28 -16.21 5.69
N ALA A 146 -29.00 -15.99 5.35
CA ALA A 146 -28.29 -14.76 5.04
C ALA A 146 -27.29 -15.00 3.87
N LYS A 147 -27.60 -14.41 2.72
CA LYS A 147 -26.76 -14.34 1.50
C LYS A 147 -26.59 -12.87 1.08
N ASP A 148 -26.42 -11.99 2.05
CA ASP A 148 -26.12 -10.58 1.83
C ASP A 148 -24.62 -10.44 2.18
N ASN A 149 -23.65 -10.19 1.30
CA ASN A 149 -23.60 -9.18 0.26
C ASN A 149 -22.55 -9.58 -0.81
N ILE A 150 -22.92 -10.45 -1.74
CA ILE A 150 -22.22 -10.57 -3.02
C ILE A 150 -23.32 -10.43 -4.05
N ASN A 151 -23.59 -9.19 -4.48
CA ASN A 151 -24.19 -8.80 -5.77
C ASN A 151 -24.72 -7.36 -5.69
N ASN A 152 -23.81 -6.40 -5.83
CA ASN A 152 -24.15 -5.19 -6.56
C ASN A 152 -23.09 -4.98 -7.63
N ILE A 153 -23.26 -5.67 -8.76
CA ILE A 153 -22.35 -5.67 -9.93
C ILE A 153 -22.25 -4.26 -10.55
N ASN A 154 -23.07 -3.31 -10.10
CA ASN A 154 -23.05 -1.90 -10.49
C ASN A 154 -22.39 -0.96 -9.47
N ASP A 155 -21.69 -1.49 -8.45
CA ASP A 155 -20.96 -0.62 -7.52
C ASP A 155 -19.72 -0.02 -8.21
N THR A 156 -19.92 1.18 -8.75
CA THR A 156 -18.88 2.01 -9.38
C THR A 156 -17.94 2.65 -8.36
N LYS A 157 -18.14 2.40 -7.06
CA LYS A 157 -17.35 3.02 -6.01
C LYS A 157 -15.87 2.61 -6.15
N PRO A 158 -14.94 3.59 -6.04
CA PRO A 158 -13.53 3.32 -5.95
C PRO A 158 -13.15 2.33 -4.85
N ILE A 159 -12.16 1.50 -5.11
CA ILE A 159 -11.60 0.55 -4.15
C ILE A 159 -10.23 1.08 -3.67
N PRO A 160 -10.11 1.58 -2.44
CA PRO A 160 -8.81 1.96 -1.91
C PRO A 160 -7.91 0.71 -1.73
N LEU A 161 -6.63 0.85 -2.05
CA LEU A 161 -5.63 -0.14 -1.65
C LEU A 161 -5.40 -0.04 -0.14
N ASN A 162 -5.07 -1.16 0.49
CA ASN A 162 -4.48 -1.21 1.83
C ASN A 162 -2.99 -0.76 1.85
N LEU A 163 -2.61 0.07 0.87
CA LEU A 163 -1.32 0.72 0.70
C LEU A 163 -1.53 2.23 0.73
N ILE A 164 -0.88 2.91 1.66
CA ILE A 164 -0.81 4.37 1.74
C ILE A 164 0.63 4.80 1.48
N LEU A 165 0.81 5.78 0.59
CA LEU A 165 2.12 6.34 0.25
C LEU A 165 2.33 7.69 0.94
N LEU A 166 3.33 7.79 1.79
CA LEU A 166 3.77 9.03 2.45
C LEU A 166 4.97 9.64 1.71
N HIS A 167 4.86 10.90 1.28
CA HIS A 167 5.86 11.58 0.45
C HIS A 167 5.91 13.10 0.73
N ASP A 168 6.91 13.82 0.22
CA ASP A 168 6.97 15.29 0.28
C ASP A 168 6.04 15.97 -0.73
N ASP A 169 5.50 17.13 -0.39
CA ASP A 169 4.62 17.94 -1.24
C ASP A 169 5.10 19.39 -1.31
N LEU A 170 5.65 19.77 -2.48
CA LEU A 170 6.12 21.12 -2.77
C LEU A 170 5.02 22.18 -2.70
N GLU A 171 3.78 21.77 -2.91
CA GLU A 171 2.67 22.70 -3.13
C GLU A 171 1.97 23.07 -1.82
N LEU A 172 2.41 22.45 -0.73
CA LEU A 172 1.85 22.60 0.58
C LEU A 172 2.91 23.21 1.50
N SER A 173 2.52 24.23 2.26
CA SER A 173 3.40 24.86 3.24
C SER A 173 3.82 23.86 4.33
N PRO A 174 5.00 24.04 4.95
CA PRO A 174 5.40 23.26 6.11
C PRO A 174 4.34 23.25 7.21
N GLY A 175 4.19 22.11 7.89
CA GLY A 175 3.20 21.94 8.97
C GLY A 175 1.79 21.63 8.47
N LYS A 176 1.66 21.07 7.27
CA LYS A 176 0.37 20.64 6.73
C LYS A 176 0.52 19.27 6.07
N LEU A 177 -0.59 18.53 6.07
CA LEU A 177 -0.75 17.26 5.34
C LEU A 177 -1.82 17.40 4.26
N SER A 178 -1.62 16.75 3.11
CA SER A 178 -2.63 16.60 2.06
C SER A 178 -2.96 15.12 1.85
N VAL A 179 -4.21 14.80 1.52
CA VAL A 179 -4.61 13.43 1.16
C VAL A 179 -5.17 13.43 -0.26
N ARG A 180 -4.60 12.59 -1.12
CA ARG A 180 -5.05 12.42 -2.51
C ARG A 180 -5.29 10.94 -2.80
N ARG A 181 -6.42 10.63 -3.42
CA ARG A 181 -6.81 9.25 -3.77
C ARG A 181 -7.01 9.18 -5.27
N GLY A 182 -6.48 8.14 -5.89
CA GLY A 182 -6.66 7.94 -7.32
C GLY A 182 -5.82 6.80 -7.89
N GLY A 183 -6.19 6.35 -9.08
CA GLY A 183 -5.45 5.34 -9.85
C GLY A 183 -4.23 5.93 -10.55
N ALA A 184 -3.79 5.27 -11.62
CA ALA A 184 -2.58 5.67 -12.35
C ALA A 184 -2.70 7.02 -13.09
N SER A 185 -3.92 7.51 -13.34
CA SER A 185 -4.16 8.81 -13.97
C SER A 185 -3.94 10.00 -13.03
N LEU A 186 -3.83 9.77 -11.72
CA LEU A 186 -3.62 10.84 -10.74
C LEU A 186 -2.20 11.42 -10.86
N SER A 187 -2.12 12.68 -11.26
CA SER A 187 -0.87 13.42 -11.46
C SER A 187 0.10 13.31 -10.28
N ALA A 188 1.35 12.99 -10.61
CA ALA A 188 2.49 12.99 -9.69
C ALA A 188 3.03 14.40 -9.38
N ARG A 189 2.49 15.47 -10.00
CA ARG A 189 2.93 16.87 -9.83
C ARG A 189 4.46 17.04 -9.95
N GLY A 190 5.07 16.33 -10.90
CA GLY A 190 6.51 16.35 -11.13
C GLY A 190 7.33 15.43 -10.20
N HIS A 191 6.76 14.89 -9.13
CA HIS A 191 7.48 14.10 -8.12
C HIS A 191 7.99 12.75 -8.69
N ASN A 192 9.31 12.58 -8.75
CA ASN A 192 9.94 11.41 -9.38
C ASN A 192 9.67 10.10 -8.62
N GLY A 193 9.62 10.14 -7.29
CA GLY A 193 9.23 8.97 -6.49
C GLY A 193 7.80 8.49 -6.73
N ILE A 194 6.81 9.38 -6.71
CA ILE A 194 5.42 9.03 -7.05
C ILE A 194 5.34 8.44 -8.47
N LYS A 195 6.04 9.01 -9.46
CA LYS A 195 6.12 8.43 -10.82
C LYS A 195 6.66 7.00 -10.78
N SER A 196 7.76 6.78 -10.06
CA SER A 196 8.39 5.46 -9.89
C SER A 196 7.42 4.43 -9.29
N VAL A 197 6.74 4.80 -8.20
CA VAL A 197 5.76 3.95 -7.50
C VAL A 197 4.57 3.62 -8.40
N VAL A 198 3.93 4.63 -9.00
CA VAL A 198 2.74 4.44 -9.84
C VAL A 198 3.06 3.57 -11.05
N ASN A 199 4.18 3.84 -11.74
CA ASN A 199 4.60 3.03 -12.89
C ASN A 199 4.86 1.57 -12.49
N SER A 200 5.42 1.35 -11.31
CA SER A 200 5.69 -0.02 -10.80
C SER A 200 4.40 -0.74 -10.43
N LEU A 201 3.45 -0.06 -9.79
CA LEU A 201 2.12 -0.61 -9.48
C LEU A 201 1.34 -0.98 -10.76
N VAL A 202 1.44 -0.16 -11.81
CA VAL A 202 0.85 -0.47 -13.12
C VAL A 202 1.51 -1.67 -13.76
N LYS A 203 2.84 -1.74 -13.74
CA LYS A 203 3.60 -2.87 -14.30
C LYS A 203 3.27 -4.19 -13.60
N ALA A 204 2.99 -4.15 -12.31
CA ALA A 204 2.57 -5.30 -11.51
C ALA A 204 1.06 -5.63 -11.64
N GLY A 205 0.28 -4.84 -12.38
CA GLY A 205 -1.16 -5.05 -12.55
C GLY A 205 -2.01 -4.66 -11.33
N ILE A 206 -1.43 -4.00 -10.33
CA ILE A 206 -2.13 -3.55 -9.11
C ILE A 206 -2.98 -2.31 -9.39
N LEU A 207 -2.50 -1.43 -10.26
CA LEU A 207 -3.24 -0.28 -10.78
C LEU A 207 -3.42 -0.40 -12.29
N THR A 208 -4.57 0.05 -12.80
CA THR A 208 -4.78 0.09 -14.25
C THR A 208 -4.17 1.34 -14.87
N ALA A 209 -3.44 1.16 -15.98
CA ALA A 209 -2.88 2.27 -16.75
C ALA A 209 -3.98 3.22 -17.27
N PRO A 210 -3.71 4.52 -17.40
CA PRO A 210 -4.66 5.44 -18.02
C PRO A 210 -4.94 5.02 -19.48
N ARG A 211 -6.21 5.09 -19.90
CA ARG A 211 -6.58 4.92 -21.31
C ARG A 211 -5.82 5.96 -22.14
N GLY A 212 -4.87 5.52 -22.96
CA GLY A 212 -4.03 6.38 -23.82
C GLY A 212 -2.50 6.23 -23.64
N ALA A 213 -2.03 5.49 -22.64
CA ALA A 213 -0.59 5.36 -22.32
C ALA A 213 0.13 4.15 -22.95
N GLY A 214 -0.40 3.55 -24.03
CA GLY A 214 0.21 2.38 -24.67
C GLY A 214 0.06 2.33 -26.18
N LYS A 215 1.20 2.24 -26.90
CA LYS A 215 1.28 1.82 -28.31
C LYS A 215 0.39 0.59 -28.54
N LYS A 216 -0.38 0.59 -29.63
CA LYS A 216 -1.12 -0.56 -30.15
C LYS A 216 -0.23 -1.81 -30.15
N LYS A 217 -0.47 -2.76 -29.24
CA LYS A 217 -0.05 -4.15 -29.46
C LYS A 217 -1.11 -4.79 -30.35
N LYS A 218 -0.68 -5.42 -31.45
CA LYS A 218 -1.53 -6.13 -32.39
C LYS A 218 -2.42 -7.14 -31.65
N ALA A 219 -3.71 -7.11 -31.96
CA ALA A 219 -4.68 -8.11 -31.55
C ALA A 219 -4.27 -9.47 -32.09
N GLY A 220 -3.93 -10.39 -31.19
CA GLY A 220 -4.00 -11.83 -31.43
C GLY A 220 -5.36 -12.31 -30.93
N SER A 221 -6.11 -12.95 -31.82
CA SER A 221 -7.43 -13.53 -31.59
C SER A 221 -7.39 -14.71 -30.60
N GLY A 222 -8.39 -14.78 -29.72
CA GLY A 222 -8.76 -15.92 -28.88
C GLY A 222 -9.69 -15.39 -27.79
N GLY A 223 -11.01 -15.58 -27.88
CA GLY A 223 -11.68 -16.85 -27.60
C GLY A 223 -12.31 -16.71 -26.21
N GLY A 224 -13.63 -16.46 -26.17
CA GLY A 224 -14.34 -16.00 -24.98
C GLY A 224 -14.54 -17.04 -23.88
N ILE A 225 -14.80 -16.53 -22.67
CA ILE A 225 -15.54 -17.19 -21.58
C ILE A 225 -16.28 -16.07 -20.84
N GLY A 226 -17.57 -16.25 -20.57
CA GLY A 226 -18.41 -15.27 -19.87
C GLY A 226 -17.90 -15.01 -18.45
N ASP A 227 -17.66 -13.74 -18.13
CA ASP A 227 -17.02 -13.33 -16.88
C ASP A 227 -18.07 -12.83 -15.89
N ALA A 228 -18.65 -13.78 -15.14
CA ALA A 228 -19.39 -13.48 -13.94
C ALA A 228 -18.41 -13.31 -12.78
N GLY A 229 -18.11 -12.07 -12.37
CA GLY A 229 -17.55 -11.78 -11.05
C GLY A 229 -16.17 -11.09 -10.97
N LEU A 230 -15.54 -10.69 -12.09
CA LEU A 230 -14.28 -9.96 -12.03
C LEU A 230 -14.49 -8.50 -11.62
N ILE A 231 -13.81 -8.05 -10.56
CA ILE A 231 -13.80 -6.65 -10.15
C ILE A 231 -13.09 -5.81 -11.22
N ASP A 232 -13.71 -4.72 -11.67
CA ASP A 232 -13.09 -3.79 -12.62
C ASP A 232 -11.76 -3.23 -12.04
N PRO A 233 -10.61 -3.56 -12.63
CA PRO A 233 -9.30 -3.17 -12.11
C PRO A 233 -9.06 -1.65 -12.20
N THR A 234 -9.88 -0.90 -12.93
CA THR A 234 -9.80 0.56 -12.99
C THR A 234 -10.28 1.24 -11.71
N ARG A 235 -11.00 0.51 -10.84
CA ARG A 235 -11.54 1.03 -9.58
C ARG A 235 -10.49 1.18 -8.48
N PHE A 236 -9.35 0.50 -8.59
CA PHE A 236 -8.32 0.53 -7.54
C PHE A 236 -7.64 1.90 -7.46
N GLN A 237 -7.54 2.43 -6.23
CA GLN A 237 -6.94 3.72 -5.95
C GLN A 237 -5.83 3.61 -4.92
N LEU A 238 -4.72 4.29 -5.20
CA LEU A 238 -3.65 4.51 -4.24
C LEU A 238 -3.96 5.79 -3.44
N THR A 239 -3.98 5.67 -2.11
CA THR A 239 -3.99 6.85 -1.23
C THR A 239 -2.57 7.37 -1.06
N ARG A 240 -2.39 8.68 -1.26
CA ARG A 240 -1.12 9.40 -1.12
C ARG A 240 -1.30 10.48 -0.07
N ILE A 241 -0.41 10.52 0.91
CA ILE A 241 -0.33 11.55 1.93
C ILE A 241 0.90 12.40 1.65
N GLY A 242 0.68 13.67 1.33
CA GLY A 242 1.72 14.65 1.08
C GLY A 242 2.09 15.41 2.35
N VAL A 243 3.38 15.49 2.66
CA VAL A 243 3.94 16.29 3.75
C VAL A 243 4.44 17.61 3.18
N GLY A 244 3.85 18.72 3.62
CA GLY A 244 4.18 20.04 3.06
C GLY A 244 5.64 20.42 3.31
N ILE A 245 6.37 20.73 2.25
CA ILE A 245 7.74 21.22 2.33
C ILE A 245 7.91 22.66 1.85
N GLY A 246 6.89 23.22 1.19
CA GLY A 246 6.97 24.50 0.49
C GLY A 246 7.64 24.36 -0.89
N ARG A 247 7.60 25.45 -1.66
CA ARG A 247 8.19 25.52 -3.00
C ARG A 247 9.21 26.66 -3.06
N PRO A 248 10.34 26.50 -3.78
CA PRO A 248 11.21 27.64 -4.09
C PRO A 248 10.50 28.66 -4.97
N ALA A 249 11.03 29.88 -5.06
CA ALA A 249 10.46 30.93 -5.90
C ALA A 249 10.45 30.53 -7.39
N SER A 250 11.53 29.90 -7.85
CA SER A 250 11.65 29.37 -9.20
C SER A 250 10.90 28.06 -9.39
N ARG A 251 10.39 27.86 -10.61
CA ARG A 251 9.78 26.60 -11.05
C ARG A 251 10.69 25.83 -12.01
N GLU A 252 11.91 26.29 -12.23
CA GLU A 252 12.86 25.61 -13.09
C GLU A 252 13.24 24.25 -12.48
N PRO A 253 13.32 23.18 -13.30
CA PRO A 253 13.54 21.83 -12.79
C PRO A 253 14.81 21.68 -11.95
N GLU A 254 15.88 22.39 -12.32
CA GLU A 254 17.18 22.34 -11.64
C GLU A 254 17.11 22.97 -10.25
N GLU A 255 16.54 24.18 -10.14
CA GLU A 255 16.36 24.87 -8.85
C GLU A 255 15.40 24.11 -7.92
N VAL A 256 14.34 23.50 -8.47
CA VAL A 256 13.44 22.65 -7.70
C VAL A 256 14.17 21.40 -7.20
N ALA A 257 15.02 20.78 -8.02
CA ALA A 257 15.80 19.61 -7.63
C ALA A 257 16.82 19.96 -6.53
N GLU A 258 17.52 21.08 -6.67
CA GLU A 258 18.44 21.58 -5.64
C GLU A 258 17.71 21.85 -4.31
N TYR A 259 16.56 22.53 -4.37
CA TYR A 259 15.73 22.80 -3.20
C TYR A 259 15.34 21.51 -2.46
N VAL A 260 14.76 20.52 -3.15
CA VAL A 260 14.29 19.29 -2.48
C VAL A 260 15.44 18.45 -1.91
N LEU A 261 16.62 18.52 -2.53
CA LEU A 261 17.83 17.87 -2.04
C LEU A 261 18.56 18.67 -0.95
N GLY A 262 18.12 19.90 -0.68
CA GLY A 262 18.60 20.73 0.43
C GLY A 262 18.23 20.16 1.80
N ARG A 263 19.09 20.40 2.80
CA ARG A 263 18.85 20.03 4.19
C ARG A 263 17.56 20.70 4.68
N MET A 264 16.68 19.92 5.30
CA MET A 264 15.50 20.45 5.98
C MET A 264 15.95 21.26 7.22
N PRO A 265 15.57 22.53 7.37
CA PRO A 265 15.87 23.32 8.56
C PRO A 265 15.31 22.65 9.83
N ASP A 266 16.01 22.75 10.96
CA ASP A 266 15.62 22.04 12.19
C ASP A 266 14.21 22.44 12.67
N ARG A 267 13.86 23.72 12.59
CA ARG A 267 12.49 24.19 12.86
C ARG A 267 11.44 23.52 11.97
N GLN A 268 11.77 23.25 10.72
CA GLN A 268 10.86 22.57 9.79
C GLN A 268 10.77 21.06 10.08
N VAL A 269 11.86 20.45 10.58
CA VAL A 269 11.83 19.09 11.12
C VAL A 269 10.86 19.02 12.29
N GLU A 270 11.00 19.90 13.29
CA GLU A 270 10.10 19.97 14.45
C GLU A 270 8.63 20.13 14.04
N VAL A 271 8.34 21.04 13.10
CA VAL A 271 7.00 21.25 12.57
C VAL A 271 6.48 19.99 11.84
N THR A 272 7.35 19.26 11.14
CA THR A 272 6.99 18.02 10.46
C THR A 272 6.69 16.90 11.47
N GLU A 273 7.53 16.75 12.50
CA GLU A 273 7.34 15.78 13.57
C GLU A 273 6.08 16.08 14.39
N GLY A 274 5.69 17.36 14.52
CA GLY A 274 4.43 17.78 15.14
C GLY A 274 3.16 17.31 14.40
N LEU A 275 3.26 16.79 13.17
CA LEU A 275 2.11 16.32 12.38
C LEU A 275 1.70 14.88 12.70
N VAL A 276 2.32 14.23 13.68
CA VAL A 276 2.06 12.81 13.98
C VAL A 276 0.60 12.55 14.36
N GLU A 277 -0.01 13.38 15.20
CA GLU A 277 -1.41 13.20 15.59
C GLU A 277 -2.36 13.41 14.40
N ASP A 278 -2.06 14.38 13.53
CA ASP A 278 -2.79 14.60 12.27
C ASP A 278 -2.71 13.37 11.36
N LEU A 279 -1.51 12.79 11.24
CA LEU A 279 -1.30 11.58 10.46
C LEU A 279 -2.10 10.40 11.04
N VAL A 280 -2.09 10.21 12.36
CA VAL A 280 -2.93 9.16 13.01
C VAL A 280 -4.40 9.38 12.68
N ARG A 281 -4.92 10.60 12.84
CA ARG A 281 -6.33 10.92 12.51
C ARG A 281 -6.66 10.64 11.04
N ILE A 282 -5.75 10.96 10.12
CA ILE A 282 -5.93 10.64 8.70
C ILE A 282 -5.98 9.12 8.48
N LEU A 283 -5.06 8.35 9.06
CA LEU A 283 -5.01 6.90 8.90
C LEU A 283 -6.27 6.22 9.44
N GLU A 284 -6.76 6.63 10.61
CA GLU A 284 -8.02 6.13 11.19
C GLU A 284 -9.21 6.41 10.26
N LYS A 285 -9.27 7.62 9.70
CA LYS A 285 -10.30 7.99 8.71
C LYS A 285 -10.22 7.16 7.43
N GLU A 286 -9.01 6.88 6.92
CA GLU A 286 -8.83 6.02 5.76
C GLU A 286 -9.36 4.61 6.03
N VAL A 287 -9.11 4.06 7.21
CA VAL A 287 -9.64 2.75 7.62
C VAL A 287 -11.18 2.77 7.69
N GLY A 288 -11.78 3.83 8.25
CA GLY A 288 -13.24 3.98 8.26
C GLY A 288 -13.84 3.89 6.86
N MET A 289 -13.26 4.63 5.90
CA MET A 289 -13.71 4.60 4.51
C MET A 289 -13.49 3.25 3.82
N MET A 290 -12.43 2.50 4.17
CA MET A 290 -12.16 1.14 3.67
C MET A 290 -13.16 0.11 4.20
N THR A 291 -13.61 0.28 5.45
CA THR A 291 -14.51 -0.66 6.13
C THR A 291 -15.99 -0.32 5.94
N GLY A 292 -16.30 0.80 5.30
CA GLY A 292 -17.67 1.26 5.06
C GLY A 292 -18.37 1.79 6.32
N GLY A 293 -17.62 2.04 7.39
CA GLY A 293 -18.12 2.68 8.61
C GLY A 293 -17.99 4.19 8.51
N ASP A 294 -19.08 4.90 8.71
CA ASP A 294 -19.03 6.32 9.04
C ASP A 294 -18.42 6.44 10.45
N ILE A 295 -17.29 7.14 10.56
CA ILE A 295 -16.69 7.55 11.85
C ILE A 295 -17.13 8.98 12.14
#